data_AF-A0A8H7PUL5-F1
#
_entry.id   AF-A0A8H7PUL5-F1
#
_cell.length_a   1.000
_cell.length_b   1.000
_cell.length_c   1.000
_cell.angle_alpha   90.00
_cell.angle_beta   90.00
_cell.angle_gamma   90.00
#
_symmetry.space_group_name_H-M   'P 1'
#
loop_
_entity.id
_entity.type
_entity.pdbx_description
1 polymer ?
#
loop_
_entity_poly.entity_id
_entity_poly.type
_entity_poly.pdbx_seq_one_letter_code
_entity_poly.pdbx_strand_id
1 'polypeptide(L)'
;MYRIGRNLQACKVPKTKQCHSALYTSRAFQPPHPTRPVQYNQNEEGQQPIEVQPADGQHDEASVFAPALEELTKTSKSFNLASDKIEPLRYDDYFNRHHFDTYKLLRSLEHQGFTRGQAEVIMKGIKFKLRQSTASLRQTMLTTSDLENETYLFKAALTELRTEVQVLRRNDTQTLQSEASLITREVDALAQRLSEDIGNMKSEISLDMNNRKNDVREEQKAIDMRIQEINNKFTISLGDVRTDLEAVRWETIWKGMTGVVVAGIVVASLGYLLLNHSDKKSREFEIENQKIKKQLREEAKYAHTAEEEVIFSN
;
A
#
# COMPACT_ATOMS: atom_id res chain seq x y z
N MET A 1 10.68 -57.56 -63.46
CA MET A 1 12.10 -57.19 -63.34
C MET A 1 12.21 -55.76 -62.82
N TYR A 2 13.34 -55.37 -62.21
CA TYR A 2 13.48 -54.23 -61.28
C TYR A 2 14.59 -53.25 -61.73
N ARG A 3 14.43 -51.93 -61.45
CA ARG A 3 15.51 -50.88 -61.39
C ARG A 3 16.20 -50.57 -62.76
N ILE A 4 16.76 -49.40 -63.14
CA ILE A 4 17.39 -48.16 -62.55
C ILE A 4 17.05 -46.96 -63.50
N GLY A 5 17.10 -45.65 -63.21
CA GLY A 5 17.28 -44.89 -61.95
C GLY A 5 18.19 -43.61 -62.04
N ARG A 6 17.62 -42.41 -61.78
CA ARG A 6 18.23 -41.07 -61.49
C ARG A 6 18.79 -40.14 -62.61
N ASN A 7 18.19 -38.94 -62.67
CA ASN A 7 18.76 -37.55 -62.66
C ASN A 7 20.11 -37.19 -63.32
N LEU A 8 20.10 -36.13 -64.15
CA LEU A 8 21.08 -35.02 -64.12
C LEU A 8 20.56 -33.76 -64.88
N GLN A 9 21.01 -32.57 -64.45
CA GLN A 9 20.55 -31.24 -64.92
C GLN A 9 21.27 -30.75 -66.18
N ALA A 10 20.64 -29.82 -66.92
CA ALA A 10 21.34 -28.82 -67.73
C ALA A 10 20.56 -27.49 -67.80
N CYS A 11 21.23 -26.37 -67.56
CA CYS A 11 20.62 -25.03 -67.46
C CYS A 11 20.21 -24.46 -68.82
N LYS A 12 19.15 -23.64 -68.85
CA LYS A 12 18.66 -22.95 -70.05
C LYS A 12 18.94 -21.44 -69.95
N VAL A 13 19.77 -20.92 -70.86
CA VAL A 13 20.21 -19.51 -70.90
C VAL A 13 19.22 -18.64 -71.69
N PRO A 14 18.83 -17.45 -71.19
CA PRO A 14 18.30 -16.37 -72.03
C PRO A 14 19.41 -15.37 -72.42
N LYS A 15 19.39 -14.92 -73.67
CA LYS A 15 20.25 -13.84 -74.20
C LYS A 15 19.49 -12.51 -74.16
N THR A 16 20.07 -11.46 -73.59
CA THR A 16 19.84 -10.07 -74.02
C THR A 16 21.04 -9.20 -73.66
N LYS A 17 21.43 -8.32 -74.58
CA LYS A 17 22.53 -7.36 -74.40
C LYS A 17 21.98 -6.03 -73.90
N GLN A 18 22.62 -5.39 -72.93
CA GLN A 18 22.92 -3.95 -72.94
C GLN A 18 23.77 -3.57 -71.71
N CYS A 19 25.03 -3.16 -71.94
CA CYS A 19 25.83 -2.51 -70.92
C CYS A 19 25.35 -1.06 -70.78
N HIS A 20 24.58 -0.76 -69.75
CA HIS A 20 24.34 0.63 -69.38
C HIS A 20 25.54 1.18 -68.62
N SER A 21 26.23 2.14 -69.21
CA SER A 21 27.19 2.99 -68.49
C SER A 21 26.44 3.76 -67.40
N ALA A 22 26.77 3.49 -66.15
CA ALA A 22 26.22 4.22 -65.00
C ALA A 22 26.71 5.67 -65.04
N LEU A 23 25.88 6.56 -65.57
CA LEU A 23 26.04 8.00 -65.38
C LEU A 23 25.82 8.30 -63.90
N TYR A 24 26.87 8.77 -63.22
CA TYR A 24 26.79 9.27 -61.85
C TYR A 24 26.07 10.62 -61.86
N THR A 25 24.73 10.59 -61.96
CA THR A 25 23.90 11.77 -61.72
C THR A 25 23.94 12.07 -60.22
N SER A 26 24.65 13.13 -59.83
CA SER A 26 24.56 13.69 -58.49
C SER A 26 23.10 14.02 -58.19
N ARG A 27 22.50 13.29 -57.25
CA ARG A 27 21.15 13.55 -56.76
C ARG A 27 21.30 14.48 -55.57
N ALA A 28 20.65 15.64 -55.61
CA ALA A 28 20.64 16.57 -54.48
C ALA A 28 20.19 15.84 -53.20
N PHE A 29 20.90 16.08 -52.10
CA PHE A 29 20.55 15.52 -50.80
C PHE A 29 19.17 16.05 -50.40
N GLN A 30 18.20 15.16 -50.20
CA GLN A 30 16.88 15.59 -49.73
C GLN A 30 17.01 16.05 -48.27
N PRO A 31 16.37 17.16 -47.88
CA PRO A 31 16.36 17.58 -46.47
C PRO A 31 15.74 16.47 -45.61
N PRO A 32 16.22 16.26 -44.37
CA PRO A 32 15.67 15.25 -43.50
C PRO A 32 14.20 15.53 -43.24
N HIS A 33 13.32 14.61 -43.63
CA HIS A 33 11.91 14.70 -43.26
C HIS A 33 11.77 14.57 -41.74
N PRO A 34 10.91 15.37 -41.08
CA PRO A 34 10.68 15.26 -39.64
C PRO A 34 10.07 13.90 -39.32
N THR A 35 10.84 13.01 -38.71
CA THR A 35 10.46 11.63 -38.39
C THR A 35 9.72 11.46 -37.06
N ARG A 36 9.30 12.56 -36.42
CA ARG A 36 8.46 12.52 -35.21
C ARG A 36 7.04 13.00 -35.55
N PRO A 37 5.98 12.19 -35.28
CA PRO A 37 4.62 12.69 -35.36
C PRO A 37 4.41 13.81 -34.34
N VAL A 38 3.79 14.90 -34.77
CA VAL A 38 3.34 15.97 -33.87
C VAL A 38 2.25 15.39 -32.99
N GLN A 39 2.55 15.22 -31.69
CA GLN A 39 1.52 14.91 -30.70
C GLN A 39 0.63 16.15 -30.54
N TYR A 40 -0.53 16.12 -31.18
CA TYR A 40 -1.60 17.06 -30.87
C TYR A 40 -2.14 16.68 -29.49
N ASN A 41 -1.88 17.52 -28.49
CA ASN A 41 -2.57 17.46 -27.21
C ASN A 41 -4.04 17.84 -27.42
N GLN A 42 -4.87 16.85 -27.74
CA GLN A 42 -6.31 16.95 -27.54
C GLN A 42 -6.56 16.89 -26.03
N ASN A 43 -6.70 18.06 -25.40
CA ASN A 43 -7.33 18.30 -24.08
C ASN A 43 -7.39 19.81 -23.83
N GLU A 44 -8.19 20.54 -24.61
CA GLU A 44 -8.60 21.91 -24.28
C GLU A 44 -10.00 21.90 -23.65
N GLU A 45 -10.08 21.73 -22.33
CA GLU A 45 -11.22 22.21 -21.54
C GLU A 45 -10.71 22.89 -20.27
N GLY A 46 -10.75 24.24 -20.27
CA GLY A 46 -10.75 25.09 -19.08
C GLY A 46 -9.51 25.09 -18.16
N GLN A 47 -8.66 26.12 -18.28
CA GLN A 47 -8.47 27.08 -17.18
C GLN A 47 -7.85 28.41 -17.64
N GLN A 48 -8.17 29.49 -16.92
CA GLN A 48 -7.73 30.87 -17.20
C GLN A 48 -6.25 31.12 -16.78
N PRO A 49 -5.59 32.18 -17.30
CA PRO A 49 -4.15 32.34 -17.13
C PRO A 49 -3.77 32.64 -15.67
N ILE A 50 -2.82 31.86 -15.15
CA ILE A 50 -2.23 32.11 -13.83
C ILE A 50 -1.16 33.21 -13.97
N GLU A 51 -1.46 34.36 -13.37
CA GLU A 51 -0.52 35.47 -13.21
C GLU A 51 0.66 35.05 -12.33
N VAL A 52 1.88 35.10 -12.89
CA VAL A 52 3.10 34.74 -12.15
C VAL A 52 3.57 35.93 -11.34
N GLN A 53 3.31 35.91 -10.04
CA GLN A 53 4.01 36.75 -9.06
C GLN A 53 5.24 36.01 -8.51
N PRO A 54 6.34 36.72 -8.19
CA PRO A 54 7.59 36.09 -7.78
C PRO A 54 7.52 35.60 -6.34
N ALA A 55 8.02 34.39 -6.10
CA ALA A 55 8.26 33.86 -4.76
C ALA A 55 9.77 33.70 -4.56
N ASP A 56 10.35 34.54 -3.68
CA ASP A 56 11.74 34.42 -3.25
C ASP A 56 11.96 33.09 -2.50
N GLY A 57 12.96 32.32 -2.91
CA GLY A 57 13.23 30.99 -2.39
C GLY A 57 14.66 30.54 -2.69
N GLN A 58 15.59 30.94 -1.84
CA GLN A 58 17.01 30.62 -1.97
C GLN A 58 17.26 29.12 -1.74
N HIS A 59 17.53 28.36 -2.81
CA HIS A 59 18.09 27.00 -2.71
C HIS A 59 19.24 26.82 -3.69
N ASP A 60 20.46 26.85 -3.14
CA ASP A 60 21.73 26.83 -3.86
C ASP A 60 22.11 25.43 -4.36
N GLU A 61 21.53 24.96 -5.46
CA GLU A 61 21.97 23.75 -6.19
C GLU A 61 22.33 24.01 -7.67
N ALA A 62 22.53 25.28 -8.05
CA ALA A 62 23.00 25.66 -9.40
C ALA A 62 24.51 25.40 -9.64
N SER A 63 25.23 24.84 -8.67
CA SER A 63 26.70 24.79 -8.62
C SER A 63 27.35 23.78 -9.58
N VAL A 64 26.71 22.64 -9.84
CA VAL A 64 27.38 21.47 -10.46
C VAL A 64 27.43 21.55 -12.00
N PHE A 65 26.50 22.26 -12.66
CA PHE A 65 26.41 22.32 -14.13
C PHE A 65 26.85 23.64 -14.78
N ALA A 66 27.09 24.69 -13.98
CA ALA A 66 27.67 25.95 -14.46
C ALA A 66 29.00 25.79 -15.27
N PRO A 67 30.01 25.00 -14.83
CA PRO A 67 31.29 24.95 -15.54
C PRO A 67 31.19 24.34 -16.96
N ALA A 68 30.30 23.37 -17.18
CA ALA A 68 30.11 22.74 -18.48
C ALA A 68 29.50 23.68 -19.54
N LEU A 69 28.61 24.59 -19.12
CA LEU A 69 28.07 25.64 -19.99
C LEU A 69 29.11 26.73 -20.31
N GLU A 70 30.00 27.03 -19.37
CA GLU A 70 31.08 28.00 -19.59
C GLU A 70 32.17 27.44 -20.52
N GLU A 71 32.45 26.13 -20.47
CA GLU A 71 33.42 25.46 -21.34
C GLU A 71 32.89 25.32 -22.80
N LEU A 72 31.60 25.06 -22.97
CA LEU A 72 30.92 25.03 -24.29
C LEU A 72 30.70 26.43 -24.93
N THR A 73 30.85 27.50 -24.14
CA THR A 73 30.87 28.89 -24.63
C THR A 73 32.29 29.44 -24.83
N LYS A 74 33.29 28.97 -24.05
CA LYS A 74 34.72 29.20 -24.33
C LYS A 74 35.15 28.57 -25.66
N THR A 75 34.72 27.34 -25.95
CA THR A 75 34.93 26.70 -27.27
C THR A 75 34.19 27.40 -28.41
N SER A 76 33.06 28.06 -28.13
CA SER A 76 32.40 28.94 -29.10
C SER A 76 33.23 30.19 -29.41
N LYS A 77 33.86 30.82 -28.40
CA LYS A 77 34.74 31.98 -28.61
C LYS A 77 36.02 31.63 -29.37
N SER A 78 36.65 30.48 -29.10
CA SER A 78 37.89 30.08 -29.79
C SER A 78 37.68 29.79 -31.28
N PHE A 79 36.51 29.27 -31.69
CA PHE A 79 36.20 29.01 -33.10
C PHE A 79 35.85 30.28 -33.88
N ASN A 80 35.19 31.26 -33.24
CA ASN A 80 34.88 32.55 -33.88
C ASN A 80 36.14 33.42 -34.08
N LEU A 81 37.11 33.38 -33.16
CA LEU A 81 38.35 34.15 -33.26
C LEU A 81 39.22 33.75 -34.47
N ALA A 82 39.02 32.56 -35.03
CA ALA A 82 39.68 32.12 -36.26
C ALA A 82 39.09 32.73 -37.54
N SER A 83 37.94 33.40 -37.48
CA SER A 83 37.25 33.94 -38.66
C SER A 83 37.58 35.40 -38.98
N ASP A 84 38.13 36.17 -38.03
CA ASP A 84 38.43 37.61 -38.19
C ASP A 84 39.82 37.91 -38.81
N LYS A 85 40.57 36.87 -39.23
CA LYS A 85 41.90 37.02 -39.85
C LYS A 85 42.03 36.34 -41.21
N ILE A 86 40.97 36.40 -42.01
CA ILE A 86 41.09 36.21 -43.46
C ILE A 86 41.05 37.61 -44.08
N GLU A 87 42.23 38.24 -44.21
CA GLU A 87 42.37 39.37 -45.13
C GLU A 87 41.89 38.89 -46.52
N PRO A 88 40.97 39.59 -47.19
CA PRO A 88 40.55 39.21 -48.53
C PRO A 88 41.77 39.33 -49.44
N LEU A 89 42.29 38.19 -49.90
CA LEU A 89 43.48 38.13 -50.73
C LEU A 89 43.23 38.93 -52.01
N ARG A 90 43.95 40.06 -52.12
CA ARG A 90 43.86 41.05 -53.19
C ARG A 90 43.84 40.39 -54.56
N TYR A 91 42.67 40.41 -55.21
CA TYR A 91 42.33 39.60 -56.39
C TYR A 91 43.14 39.94 -57.66
N ASP A 92 43.82 41.08 -57.70
CA ASP A 92 44.21 41.74 -58.96
C ASP A 92 45.56 41.31 -59.61
N ASP A 93 46.51 40.64 -58.92
CA ASP A 93 47.86 40.41 -59.51
C ASP A 93 47.97 39.16 -60.43
N TYR A 94 46.95 38.29 -60.46
CA TYR A 94 47.07 36.99 -61.14
C TYR A 94 46.64 36.98 -62.61
N PHE A 95 45.81 37.93 -63.06
CA PHE A 95 45.24 37.90 -64.41
C PHE A 95 46.17 38.39 -65.53
N ASN A 96 47.19 39.20 -65.22
CA ASN A 96 48.10 39.77 -66.22
C ASN A 96 49.49 39.10 -66.32
N ARG A 97 49.81 38.12 -65.47
CA ARG A 97 51.03 37.33 -65.67
C ARG A 97 50.86 36.42 -66.89
N HIS A 98 51.60 36.70 -67.96
CA HIS A 98 51.69 35.77 -69.09
C HIS A 98 52.32 34.46 -68.62
N HIS A 99 51.50 33.40 -68.49
CA HIS A 99 51.91 32.08 -67.99
C HIS A 99 52.93 31.38 -68.92
N PHE A 100 53.19 31.93 -70.11
CA PHE A 100 54.09 31.38 -71.11
C PHE A 100 54.68 32.48 -72.00
N ASP A 101 55.97 32.77 -71.83
CA ASP A 101 56.72 33.71 -72.66
C ASP A 101 57.18 33.03 -73.95
N THR A 102 56.44 33.26 -75.04
CA THR A 102 56.76 32.69 -76.36
C THR A 102 58.07 33.22 -76.94
N TYR A 103 58.47 34.45 -76.61
CA TYR A 103 59.64 35.09 -77.21
C TYR A 103 60.94 34.57 -76.59
N LYS A 104 61.01 34.46 -75.26
CA LYS A 104 62.17 33.89 -74.57
C LYS A 104 62.39 32.43 -74.95
N LEU A 105 61.33 31.63 -75.04
CA LEU A 105 61.46 30.23 -75.46
C LEU A 105 61.98 30.12 -76.90
N LEU A 106 61.42 30.90 -77.83
CA LEU A 106 61.86 30.90 -79.23
C LEU A 106 63.35 31.26 -79.35
N ARG A 107 63.76 32.36 -78.69
CA ARG A 107 65.15 32.84 -78.72
C ARG A 107 66.13 31.89 -78.02
N SER A 108 65.69 31.18 -76.99
CA SER A 108 66.47 30.12 -76.34
C SER A 108 66.68 28.91 -77.26
N LEU A 109 65.65 28.48 -78.00
CA LEU A 109 65.75 27.39 -78.98
C LEU A 109 66.64 27.78 -80.17
N GLU A 110 66.53 29.01 -80.67
CA GLU A 110 67.42 29.53 -81.73
C GLU A 110 68.90 29.55 -81.28
N HIS A 111 69.18 29.89 -80.03
CA HIS A 111 70.55 29.88 -79.48
C HIS A 111 71.11 28.47 -79.27
N GLN A 112 70.25 27.47 -79.07
CA GLN A 112 70.61 26.05 -78.96
C GLN A 112 70.77 25.35 -80.33
N GLY A 113 70.76 26.11 -81.45
CA GLY A 113 71.00 25.59 -82.79
C GLY A 113 69.76 25.10 -83.55
N PHE A 114 68.54 25.31 -83.04
CA PHE A 114 67.32 25.00 -83.78
C PHE A 114 67.03 26.08 -84.82
N THR A 115 66.59 25.67 -86.02
CA THR A 115 66.09 26.63 -87.01
C THR A 115 64.81 27.31 -86.51
N ARG A 116 64.57 28.57 -86.90
CA ARG A 116 63.41 29.35 -86.43
C ARG A 116 62.06 28.65 -86.66
N GLY A 117 61.91 27.93 -87.78
CA GLY A 117 60.71 27.12 -88.07
C GLY A 117 60.53 25.94 -87.12
N GLN A 118 61.61 25.22 -86.79
CA GLN A 118 61.57 24.12 -85.80
C GLN A 118 61.26 24.65 -84.40
N ALA A 119 61.93 25.75 -84.01
CA ALA A 119 61.70 26.41 -82.73
C ALA A 119 60.23 26.89 -82.58
N GLU A 120 59.64 27.43 -83.65
CA GLU A 120 58.25 27.86 -83.67
C GLU A 120 57.27 26.68 -83.52
N VAL A 121 57.52 25.55 -84.18
CA VAL A 121 56.69 24.33 -84.05
C VAL A 121 56.75 23.78 -82.62
N ILE A 122 57.94 23.69 -82.02
CA ILE A 122 58.14 23.24 -80.63
C ILE A 122 57.42 24.19 -79.66
N MET A 123 57.59 25.51 -79.83
CA MET A 123 56.90 26.53 -79.04
C MET A 123 55.37 26.42 -79.17
N LYS A 124 54.82 26.19 -80.37
CA LYS A 124 53.38 25.97 -80.58
C LYS A 124 52.90 24.71 -79.86
N GLY A 125 53.65 23.60 -79.93
CA GLY A 125 53.34 22.35 -79.24
C GLY A 125 53.30 22.48 -77.72
N ILE A 126 54.32 23.12 -77.12
CA ILE A 126 54.36 23.38 -75.67
C ILE A 126 53.23 24.32 -75.25
N LYS A 127 52.98 25.40 -76.00
CA LYS A 127 51.86 26.33 -75.76
C LYS A 127 50.51 25.63 -75.79
N PHE A 128 50.31 24.68 -76.70
CA PHE A 128 49.09 23.88 -76.79
C PHE A 128 48.96 22.93 -75.58
N LYS A 129 50.01 22.18 -75.23
CA LYS A 129 49.99 21.25 -74.09
C LYS A 129 49.80 21.96 -72.75
N LEU A 130 50.45 23.11 -72.56
CA LEU A 130 50.24 23.92 -71.36
C LEU A 130 48.78 24.39 -71.25
N ARG A 131 48.21 24.93 -72.33
CA ARG A 131 46.78 25.32 -72.37
C ARG A 131 45.84 24.15 -72.10
N GLN A 132 46.10 22.98 -72.68
CA GLN A 132 45.33 21.76 -72.45
C GLN A 132 45.37 21.35 -70.96
N SER A 133 46.56 21.36 -70.35
CA SER A 133 46.74 21.04 -68.93
C SER A 133 46.06 22.07 -68.01
N THR A 134 46.28 23.38 -68.24
CA THR A 134 45.63 24.44 -67.45
C THR A 134 44.11 24.42 -67.58
N ALA A 135 43.55 24.10 -68.75
CA ALA A 135 42.12 23.93 -68.92
C ALA A 135 41.59 22.72 -68.13
N SER A 136 42.29 21.59 -68.15
CA SER A 136 41.92 20.41 -67.36
C SER A 136 42.02 20.68 -65.85
N LEU A 137 43.06 21.38 -65.38
CA LEU A 137 43.22 21.73 -63.97
C LEU A 137 42.11 22.68 -63.49
N ARG A 138 41.70 23.65 -64.32
CA ARG A 138 40.57 24.55 -64.03
C ARG A 138 39.21 23.85 -64.00
N GLN A 139 39.09 22.64 -64.55
CA GLN A 139 37.88 21.82 -64.42
C GLN A 139 37.87 20.98 -63.13
N THR A 140 39.03 20.73 -62.53
CA THR A 140 39.17 19.92 -61.30
C THR A 140 39.44 20.74 -60.03
N MET A 141 39.89 21.98 -60.18
CA MET A 141 40.13 22.92 -59.08
C MET A 141 38.91 23.82 -58.88
N LEU A 142 38.43 23.90 -57.64
CA LEU A 142 37.47 24.92 -57.22
C LEU A 142 38.14 26.29 -57.20
N THR A 143 37.39 27.35 -57.51
CA THR A 143 37.87 28.71 -57.29
C THR A 143 37.83 29.04 -55.79
N THR A 144 38.59 30.05 -55.36
CA THR A 144 38.55 30.51 -53.96
C THR A 144 37.16 31.00 -53.57
N SER A 145 36.45 31.66 -54.49
CA SER A 145 35.05 32.08 -54.33
C SER A 145 34.07 30.90 -54.17
N ASP A 146 34.26 29.80 -54.91
CA ASP A 146 33.41 28.61 -54.74
C ASP A 146 33.63 27.98 -53.35
N LEU A 147 34.89 27.86 -52.94
CA LEU A 147 35.26 27.33 -51.62
C LEU A 147 34.72 28.20 -50.48
N GLU A 148 34.80 29.53 -50.61
CA GLU A 148 34.25 30.48 -49.63
C GLU A 148 32.73 30.37 -49.53
N ASN A 149 32.02 30.24 -50.66
CA ASN A 149 30.57 30.05 -50.69
C ASN A 149 30.13 28.72 -50.04
N GLU A 150 30.75 27.60 -50.41
CA GLU A 150 30.46 26.29 -49.79
C GLU A 150 30.79 26.30 -48.29
N THR A 151 31.88 26.98 -47.89
CA THR A 151 32.23 27.15 -46.47
C THR A 151 31.18 27.99 -45.73
N TYR A 152 30.61 29.03 -46.36
CA TYR A 152 29.53 29.82 -45.78
C TYR A 152 28.26 28.99 -45.58
N LEU A 153 27.84 28.23 -46.60
CA LEU A 153 26.67 27.34 -46.50
C LEU A 153 26.85 26.28 -45.41
N PHE A 154 28.03 25.66 -45.32
CA PHE A 154 28.35 24.69 -44.27
C PHE A 154 28.35 25.33 -42.87
N LYS A 155 28.93 26.53 -42.71
CA LYS A 155 28.86 27.29 -41.44
C LYS A 155 27.41 27.64 -41.06
N ALA A 156 26.56 28.01 -42.03
CA ALA A 156 25.16 28.30 -41.78
C ALA A 156 24.42 27.05 -41.27
N ALA A 157 24.54 25.92 -41.97
CA ALA A 157 23.93 24.65 -41.57
C ALA A 157 24.42 24.13 -40.20
N LEU A 158 25.72 24.27 -39.89
CA LEU A 158 26.25 23.97 -38.55
C LEU A 158 25.70 24.90 -37.46
N THR A 159 25.44 26.17 -37.78
CA THR A 159 24.84 27.13 -36.84
C THR A 159 23.39 26.77 -36.56
N GLU A 160 22.63 26.44 -37.59
CA GLU A 160 21.25 25.95 -37.50
C GLU A 160 21.16 24.67 -36.63
N LEU A 161 21.94 23.64 -36.96
CA LEU A 161 22.01 22.40 -36.18
C LEU A 161 22.41 22.65 -34.71
N ARG A 162 23.35 23.57 -34.45
CA ARG A 162 23.73 23.95 -33.08
C ARG A 162 22.54 24.58 -32.34
N THR A 163 21.78 25.46 -32.99
CA THR A 163 20.59 26.07 -32.38
C THR A 163 19.47 25.06 -32.15
N GLU A 164 19.23 24.14 -33.07
CA GLU A 164 18.24 23.06 -32.93
C GLU A 164 18.59 22.15 -31.74
N VAL A 165 19.83 21.65 -31.67
CA VAL A 165 20.31 20.83 -30.53
C VAL A 165 20.24 21.59 -29.20
N GLN A 166 20.49 22.90 -29.20
CA GLN A 166 20.39 23.74 -28.01
C GLN A 166 18.94 23.96 -27.56
N VAL A 167 17.99 24.08 -28.50
CA VAL A 167 16.55 24.14 -28.20
C VAL A 167 16.05 22.80 -27.69
N LEU A 168 16.41 21.69 -28.36
CA LEU A 168 16.06 20.34 -27.94
C LEU A 168 16.54 20.06 -26.52
N ARG A 169 17.81 20.33 -26.20
CA ARG A 169 18.34 20.14 -24.83
C ARG A 169 17.62 20.98 -23.78
N ARG A 170 17.19 22.20 -24.11
CA ARG A 170 16.40 23.04 -23.20
C ARG A 170 15.02 22.43 -22.96
N ASN A 171 14.36 21.96 -24.01
CA ASN A 171 13.04 21.32 -23.92
C ASN A 171 13.10 20.00 -23.13
N ASP A 172 14.11 19.15 -23.38
CA ASP A 172 14.36 17.94 -22.58
C ASP A 172 14.58 18.30 -21.09
N THR A 173 15.41 19.31 -20.81
CA THR A 173 15.69 19.75 -19.42
C THR A 173 14.43 20.27 -18.73
N GLN A 174 13.60 21.07 -19.42
CA GLN A 174 12.32 21.56 -18.90
C GLN A 174 11.33 20.42 -18.65
N THR A 175 11.28 19.44 -19.56
CA THR A 175 10.44 18.25 -19.41
C THR A 175 10.84 17.45 -18.19
N LEU A 176 12.14 17.11 -18.05
CA LEU A 176 12.69 16.41 -16.88
C LEU A 176 12.46 17.17 -15.56
N GLN A 177 12.57 18.50 -15.56
CA GLN A 177 12.25 19.33 -14.39
C GLN A 177 10.76 19.23 -14.03
N SER A 178 9.86 19.28 -15.01
CA SER A 178 8.41 19.14 -14.77
C SER A 178 8.02 17.75 -14.28
N GLU A 179 8.62 16.69 -14.84
CA GLU A 179 8.42 15.30 -14.40
C GLU A 179 8.96 15.09 -12.98
N ALA A 180 10.14 15.61 -12.67
CA ALA A 180 10.71 15.54 -11.32
C ALA A 180 9.80 16.25 -10.29
N SER A 181 9.33 17.46 -10.58
CA SER A 181 8.39 18.19 -9.70
C SER A 181 7.05 17.47 -9.53
N LEU A 182 6.55 16.82 -10.59
CA LEU A 182 5.35 15.98 -10.52
C LEU A 182 5.56 14.79 -9.60
N ILE A 183 6.67 14.06 -9.76
CA ILE A 183 7.01 12.88 -8.93
C ILE A 183 7.18 13.29 -7.47
N THR A 184 7.86 14.41 -7.16
CA THR A 184 7.98 14.93 -5.79
C THR A 184 6.60 15.19 -5.18
N ARG A 185 5.70 15.87 -5.91
CA ARG A 185 4.33 16.14 -5.44
C ARG A 185 3.51 14.87 -5.22
N GLU A 186 3.71 13.83 -6.02
CA GLU A 186 3.06 12.53 -5.84
C GLU A 186 3.60 11.77 -4.62
N VAL A 187 4.90 11.82 -4.38
CA VAL A 187 5.54 11.26 -3.17
C VAL A 187 5.01 11.96 -1.91
N ASP A 188 4.95 13.30 -1.91
CA ASP A 188 4.41 14.07 -0.78
C ASP A 188 2.93 13.76 -0.52
N ALA A 189 2.12 13.69 -1.59
CA ALA A 189 0.70 13.32 -1.48
C ALA A 189 0.50 11.88 -0.97
N LEU A 190 1.37 10.94 -1.36
CA LEU A 190 1.35 9.56 -0.85
C LEU A 190 1.79 9.50 0.62
N ALA A 191 2.82 10.26 1.02
CA ALA A 191 3.27 10.36 2.40
C ALA A 191 2.19 10.96 3.32
N GLN A 192 1.47 11.98 2.86
CA GLN A 192 0.34 12.56 3.58
C GLN A 192 -0.78 11.54 3.78
N ARG A 193 -1.20 10.83 2.71
CA ARG A 193 -2.22 9.78 2.80
C ARG A 193 -1.83 8.65 3.74
N LEU A 194 -0.59 8.17 3.66
CA LEU A 194 -0.08 7.14 4.56
C LEU A 194 -0.08 7.59 6.03
N SER A 195 0.25 8.86 6.29
CA SER A 195 0.19 9.45 7.64
C SER A 195 -1.25 9.53 8.16
N GLU A 196 -2.20 9.90 7.30
CA GLU A 196 -3.63 9.91 7.60
C GLU A 196 -4.17 8.50 7.88
N ASP A 197 -3.86 7.51 7.03
CA ASP A 197 -4.24 6.10 7.19
C ASP A 197 -3.67 5.50 8.50
N ILE A 198 -2.41 5.81 8.83
CA ILE A 198 -1.81 5.41 10.12
C ILE A 198 -2.52 6.08 11.30
N GLY A 199 -2.90 7.36 11.16
CA GLY A 199 -3.67 8.09 12.16
C GLY A 199 -5.06 7.49 12.39
N ASN A 200 -5.76 7.17 11.30
CA ASN A 200 -7.08 6.54 11.30
C ASN A 200 -7.02 5.14 11.93
N MET A 201 -6.12 4.28 11.46
CA MET A 201 -5.90 2.95 12.02
C MET A 201 -5.54 2.99 13.52
N LYS A 202 -4.72 3.97 13.96
CA LYS A 202 -4.42 4.17 15.39
C LYS A 202 -5.66 4.58 16.18
N SER A 203 -6.52 5.42 15.61
CA SER A 203 -7.80 5.81 16.22
C SER A 203 -8.75 4.61 16.34
N GLU A 204 -8.89 3.81 15.27
CA GLU A 204 -9.70 2.59 15.24
C GLU A 204 -9.22 1.56 16.27
N ILE A 205 -7.91 1.29 16.35
CA ILE A 205 -7.33 0.39 17.36
C ILE A 205 -7.61 0.92 18.78
N SER A 206 -7.51 2.24 19.00
CA SER A 206 -7.83 2.83 20.30
C SER A 206 -9.33 2.75 20.63
N LEU A 207 -10.19 2.77 19.61
CA LEU A 207 -11.64 2.61 19.75
C LEU A 207 -12.00 1.16 20.07
N ASP A 208 -11.49 0.17 19.33
CA ASP A 208 -11.69 -1.27 19.63
C ASP A 208 -11.18 -1.62 21.03
N MET A 209 -9.99 -1.11 21.41
CA MET A 209 -9.43 -1.33 22.75
C MET A 209 -10.27 -0.67 23.85
N ASN A 210 -10.97 0.44 23.57
CA ASN A 210 -11.90 1.05 24.51
C ASN A 210 -13.24 0.30 24.56
N ASN A 211 -13.75 -0.19 23.44
CA ASN A 211 -14.95 -1.04 23.37
C ASN A 211 -14.73 -2.34 24.15
N ARG A 212 -13.64 -3.09 23.89
CA ARG A 212 -13.30 -4.30 24.66
C ARG A 212 -13.17 -4.04 26.17
N LYS A 213 -12.62 -2.89 26.55
CA LYS A 213 -12.56 -2.46 27.97
C LYS A 213 -13.93 -2.08 28.53
N ASN A 214 -14.91 -1.72 27.70
CA ASN A 214 -16.29 -1.53 28.12
C ASN A 214 -17.00 -2.88 28.24
N ASP A 215 -16.93 -3.72 27.21
CA ASP A 215 -17.51 -5.07 27.16
C ASP A 215 -17.09 -5.89 28.39
N VAL A 216 -15.79 -5.97 28.70
CA VAL A 216 -15.27 -6.66 29.89
C VAL A 216 -15.81 -6.07 31.20
N ARG A 217 -16.09 -4.75 31.26
CA ARG A 217 -16.73 -4.14 32.44
C ARG A 217 -18.23 -4.40 32.51
N GLU A 218 -18.90 -4.53 31.37
CA GLU A 218 -20.31 -4.92 31.31
C GLU A 218 -20.50 -6.39 31.69
N GLU A 219 -19.62 -7.28 31.20
CA GLU A 219 -19.53 -8.67 31.64
C GLU A 219 -19.25 -8.77 33.14
N GLN A 220 -18.29 -8.01 33.68
CA GLN A 220 -18.03 -7.99 35.12
C GLN A 220 -19.25 -7.51 35.92
N LYS A 221 -19.92 -6.43 35.51
CA LYS A 221 -21.17 -5.97 36.14
C LYS A 221 -22.27 -7.03 36.05
N ALA A 222 -22.37 -7.76 34.95
CA ALA A 222 -23.33 -8.84 34.79
C ALA A 222 -23.05 -9.99 35.77
N ILE A 223 -21.77 -10.37 35.95
CA ILE A 223 -21.34 -11.35 36.96
C ILE A 223 -21.68 -10.85 38.37
N ASP A 224 -21.36 -9.60 38.70
CA ASP A 224 -21.65 -9.00 40.00
C ASP A 224 -23.17 -8.98 40.31
N MET A 225 -24.01 -8.65 39.31
CA MET A 225 -25.46 -8.74 39.43
C MET A 225 -25.95 -10.18 39.65
N ARG A 226 -25.35 -11.18 38.99
CA ARG A 226 -25.66 -12.60 39.23
C ARG A 226 -25.25 -13.06 40.63
N ILE A 227 -24.11 -12.60 41.14
CA ILE A 227 -23.69 -12.87 42.52
C ILE A 227 -24.70 -12.27 43.52
N GLN A 228 -25.16 -11.05 43.28
CA GLN A 228 -26.20 -10.42 44.11
C GLN A 228 -27.55 -11.15 44.02
N GLU A 229 -27.97 -11.59 42.83
CA GLU A 229 -29.18 -12.40 42.61
C GLU A 229 -29.11 -13.71 43.41
N ILE A 230 -27.98 -14.43 43.34
CA ILE A 230 -27.75 -15.68 44.07
C ILE A 230 -27.72 -15.43 45.58
N ASN A 231 -27.05 -14.38 46.05
CA ASN A 231 -26.99 -14.04 47.47
C ASN A 231 -28.37 -13.65 48.04
N ASN A 232 -29.20 -12.94 47.26
CA ASN A 232 -30.58 -12.64 47.61
C ASN A 232 -31.42 -13.92 47.71
N LYS A 233 -31.38 -14.79 46.70
CA LYS A 233 -32.06 -16.10 46.73
C LYS A 233 -31.62 -16.95 47.92
N PHE A 234 -30.31 -17.02 48.20
CA PHE A 234 -29.79 -17.72 49.37
C PHE A 234 -30.30 -17.14 50.69
N THR A 235 -30.39 -15.81 50.80
CA THR A 235 -30.94 -15.12 51.98
C THR A 235 -32.42 -15.45 52.17
N ILE A 236 -33.22 -15.48 51.10
CA ILE A 236 -34.64 -15.88 51.15
C ILE A 236 -34.76 -17.35 51.58
N SER A 237 -34.07 -18.28 50.90
CA SER A 237 -34.12 -19.70 51.25
C SER A 237 -33.61 -20.01 52.65
N LEU A 238 -32.67 -19.24 53.19
CA LEU A 238 -32.24 -19.33 54.59
C LEU A 238 -33.34 -18.85 55.56
N GLY A 239 -34.12 -17.84 55.16
CA GLY A 239 -35.33 -17.40 55.86
C GLY A 239 -36.42 -18.46 55.87
N ASP A 240 -36.67 -19.10 54.72
CA ASP A 240 -37.63 -20.21 54.58
C ASP A 240 -37.24 -21.38 55.50
N VAL A 241 -35.98 -21.86 55.42
CA VAL A 241 -35.45 -22.93 56.28
C VAL A 241 -35.52 -22.58 57.77
N ARG A 242 -35.33 -21.31 58.14
CA ARG A 242 -35.50 -20.85 59.51
C ARG A 242 -36.96 -20.89 59.95
N THR A 243 -37.88 -20.50 59.07
CA THR A 243 -39.32 -20.52 59.34
C THR A 243 -39.82 -21.95 59.48
N ASP A 244 -39.35 -22.87 58.64
CA ASP A 244 -39.58 -24.31 58.76
C ASP A 244 -39.04 -24.87 60.08
N LEU A 245 -37.84 -24.46 60.51
CA LEU A 245 -37.28 -24.86 61.81
C LEU A 245 -38.11 -24.33 62.99
N GLU A 246 -38.60 -23.09 62.91
CA GLU A 246 -39.49 -22.50 63.93
C GLU A 246 -40.85 -23.20 63.95
N ALA A 247 -41.40 -23.61 62.79
CA ALA A 247 -42.61 -24.42 62.67
C ALA A 247 -42.44 -25.83 63.24
N VAL A 248 -41.34 -26.53 62.93
CA VAL A 248 -41.01 -27.86 63.51
C VAL A 248 -40.82 -27.76 65.02
N ARG A 249 -40.18 -26.68 65.52
CA ARG A 249 -40.04 -26.44 66.96
C ARG A 249 -41.39 -26.23 67.63
N TRP A 250 -42.28 -25.45 67.02
CA TRP A 250 -43.65 -25.25 67.49
C TRP A 250 -44.41 -26.57 67.54
N GLU A 251 -44.42 -27.33 66.44
CA GLU A 251 -45.11 -28.63 66.36
C GLU A 251 -44.58 -29.63 67.40
N THR A 252 -43.26 -29.66 67.63
CA THR A 252 -42.62 -30.50 68.66
C THR A 252 -43.08 -30.13 70.06
N ILE A 253 -43.19 -28.83 70.38
CA ILE A 253 -43.69 -28.35 71.68
C ILE A 253 -45.16 -28.77 71.88
N TRP A 254 -46.02 -28.60 70.87
CA TRP A 254 -47.43 -28.98 70.97
C TRP A 254 -47.64 -30.50 71.08
N LYS A 255 -46.88 -31.31 70.33
CA LYS A 255 -46.89 -32.77 70.46
C LYS A 255 -46.41 -33.22 71.85
N GLY A 256 -45.34 -32.61 72.36
CA GLY A 256 -44.81 -32.88 73.70
C GLY A 256 -45.81 -32.52 74.81
N MET A 257 -46.39 -31.30 74.76
CA MET A 257 -47.41 -30.84 75.70
C MET A 257 -48.65 -31.74 75.68
N THR A 258 -49.13 -32.14 74.50
CA THR A 258 -50.25 -33.08 74.34
C THR A 258 -49.91 -34.43 74.97
N GLY A 259 -48.69 -34.95 74.77
CA GLY A 259 -48.22 -36.18 75.40
C GLY A 259 -48.24 -36.11 76.93
N VAL A 260 -47.80 -35.00 77.52
CA VAL A 260 -47.83 -34.77 78.99
C VAL A 260 -49.28 -34.70 79.51
N VAL A 261 -50.18 -34.01 78.79
CA VAL A 261 -51.60 -33.93 79.17
C VAL A 261 -52.27 -35.31 79.11
N VAL A 262 -52.05 -36.08 78.04
CA VAL A 262 -52.59 -37.44 77.92
C VAL A 262 -52.04 -38.36 79.00
N ALA A 263 -50.72 -38.33 79.26
CA ALA A 263 -50.12 -39.09 80.36
C ALA A 263 -50.70 -38.70 81.72
N GLY A 264 -50.89 -37.40 81.98
CA GLY A 264 -51.53 -36.90 83.19
C GLY A 264 -52.97 -37.37 83.37
N ILE A 265 -53.77 -37.35 82.30
CA ILE A 265 -55.15 -37.88 82.30
C ILE A 265 -55.15 -39.39 82.56
N VAL A 266 -54.25 -40.15 81.93
CA VAL A 266 -54.12 -41.60 82.17
C VAL A 266 -53.78 -41.87 83.64
N VAL A 267 -52.76 -41.21 84.20
CA VAL A 267 -52.38 -41.35 85.62
C VAL A 267 -53.51 -40.95 86.56
N ALA A 268 -54.19 -39.82 86.30
CA ALA A 268 -55.33 -39.36 87.11
C ALA A 268 -56.53 -40.32 87.03
N SER A 269 -56.82 -40.88 85.85
CA SER A 269 -57.90 -41.86 85.67
C SER A 269 -57.59 -43.19 86.38
N LEU A 270 -56.34 -43.65 86.34
CA LEU A 270 -55.90 -44.84 87.05
C LEU A 270 -55.93 -44.62 88.56
N GLY A 271 -55.48 -43.44 89.03
CA GLY A 271 -55.60 -43.02 90.43
C GLY A 271 -57.06 -42.95 90.90
N TYR A 272 -57.96 -42.37 90.10
CA TYR A 272 -59.40 -42.31 90.38
C TYR A 272 -60.03 -43.70 90.45
N LEU A 273 -59.69 -44.60 89.51
CA LEU A 273 -60.17 -45.98 89.54
C LEU A 273 -59.65 -46.74 90.77
N LEU A 274 -58.37 -46.59 91.15
CA LEU A 274 -57.81 -47.20 92.35
C LEU A 274 -58.43 -46.65 93.64
N LEU A 275 -58.65 -45.33 93.72
CA LEU A 275 -59.34 -44.70 94.85
C LEU A 275 -60.78 -45.17 94.97
N ASN A 276 -61.56 -45.15 93.88
CA ASN A 276 -62.94 -45.62 93.86
C ASN A 276 -63.05 -47.14 94.11
N HIS A 277 -62.09 -47.95 93.67
CA HIS A 277 -62.03 -49.37 93.98
C HIS A 277 -61.67 -49.63 95.44
N SER A 278 -60.77 -48.83 96.04
CA SER A 278 -60.49 -48.89 97.47
C SER A 278 -61.68 -48.45 98.31
N ASP A 279 -62.37 -47.38 97.90
CA ASP A 279 -63.55 -46.84 98.58
C ASP A 279 -64.73 -47.82 98.52
N LYS A 280 -64.97 -48.46 97.36
CA LYS A 280 -65.90 -49.60 97.26
C LYS A 280 -65.52 -50.74 98.21
N LYS A 281 -64.25 -51.14 98.27
CA LYS A 281 -63.78 -52.21 99.16
C LYS A 281 -63.93 -51.84 100.65
N SER A 282 -63.70 -50.57 101.01
CA SER A 282 -63.96 -50.04 102.35
C SER A 282 -65.44 -50.09 102.70
N ARG A 283 -66.33 -49.66 101.79
CA ARG A 283 -67.79 -49.73 101.99
C ARG A 283 -68.31 -51.17 102.07
N GLU A 284 -67.76 -52.09 101.30
CA GLU A 284 -68.08 -53.53 101.42
C GLU A 284 -67.69 -54.07 102.80
N PHE A 285 -66.49 -53.74 103.29
CA PHE A 285 -66.04 -54.14 104.63
C PHE A 285 -66.84 -53.47 105.76
N GLU A 286 -67.28 -52.22 105.59
CA GLU A 286 -68.20 -51.56 106.52
C GLU A 286 -69.58 -52.20 106.52
N ILE A 287 -70.12 -52.57 105.36
CA ILE A 287 -71.40 -53.28 105.23
C ILE A 287 -71.32 -54.68 105.85
N GLU A 288 -70.22 -55.40 105.66
CA GLU A 288 -69.96 -56.71 106.28
C GLU A 288 -69.87 -56.59 107.81
N ASN A 289 -69.09 -55.64 108.33
CA ASN A 289 -69.03 -55.36 109.77
C ASN A 289 -70.40 -54.92 110.34
N GLN A 290 -71.21 -54.18 109.59
CA GLN A 290 -72.58 -53.83 110.01
C GLN A 290 -73.50 -55.06 110.04
N LYS A 291 -73.33 -56.04 109.13
CA LYS A 291 -74.08 -57.31 109.18
C LYS A 291 -73.67 -58.13 110.40
N ILE A 292 -72.37 -58.29 110.66
CA ILE A 292 -71.85 -58.99 111.85
C ILE A 292 -72.35 -58.33 113.14
N LYS A 293 -72.33 -56.99 113.22
CA LYS A 293 -72.90 -56.24 114.36
C LYS A 293 -74.43 -56.36 114.51
N LYS A 294 -75.17 -56.64 113.44
CA LYS A 294 -76.61 -56.94 113.50
C LYS A 294 -76.86 -58.36 113.99
N GLN A 295 -76.11 -59.34 113.50
CA GLN A 295 -76.18 -60.73 113.97
C GLN A 295 -75.84 -60.83 115.46
N LEU A 296 -74.76 -60.19 115.92
CA LEU A 296 -74.41 -60.11 117.35
C LEU A 296 -75.49 -59.43 118.21
N ARG A 297 -76.29 -58.50 117.64
CA ARG A 297 -77.45 -57.90 118.33
C ARG A 297 -78.68 -58.80 118.35
N GLU A 298 -78.81 -59.72 117.41
CA GLU A 298 -79.86 -60.74 117.41
C GLU A 298 -79.49 -61.88 118.37
N GLU A 299 -78.24 -62.33 118.36
CA GLU A 299 -77.69 -63.27 119.37
C GLU A 299 -77.80 -62.70 120.78
N ALA A 300 -77.47 -61.43 121.00
CA ALA A 300 -77.64 -60.78 122.30
C ALA A 300 -79.13 -60.66 122.73
N LYS A 301 -80.07 -60.55 121.78
CA LYS A 301 -81.51 -60.58 122.10
C LYS A 301 -81.96 -61.98 122.49
N TYR A 302 -81.51 -63.02 121.80
CA TYR A 302 -81.79 -64.41 122.16
C TYR A 302 -81.18 -64.78 123.52
N ALA A 303 -79.97 -64.29 123.83
CA ALA A 303 -79.36 -64.45 125.15
C ALA A 303 -80.18 -63.75 126.26
N HIS A 304 -80.68 -62.54 126.00
CA HIS A 304 -81.46 -61.79 126.99
C HIS A 304 -82.84 -62.41 127.28
N THR A 305 -83.39 -63.21 126.35
CA THR A 305 -84.59 -64.05 126.59
C THR A 305 -84.27 -65.41 127.21
N ALA A 306 -83.02 -65.88 127.16
CA ALA A 306 -82.61 -67.15 127.78
C ALA A 306 -82.36 -67.03 129.30
N GLU A 307 -82.17 -65.81 129.83
CA GLU A 307 -82.08 -65.56 131.28
C GLU A 307 -83.43 -65.26 131.95
N GLU A 308 -84.55 -65.18 131.19
CA GLU A 308 -85.90 -64.94 131.74
C GLU A 308 -86.77 -66.22 131.83
N GLU A 309 -86.24 -67.40 131.47
CA GLU A 309 -86.96 -68.69 131.55
C GLU A 309 -86.16 -69.85 132.19
N VAL A 310 -85.35 -69.58 133.23
CA VAL A 310 -84.87 -70.63 134.16
C VAL A 310 -85.02 -70.19 135.63
N ILE A 311 -86.24 -69.81 136.02
CA ILE A 311 -86.70 -69.83 137.42
C ILE A 311 -87.99 -70.63 137.50
N PHE A 312 -87.90 -71.96 137.38
CA PHE A 312 -88.81 -72.92 138.03
C PHE A 312 -88.28 -74.37 137.91
N SER A 313 -87.54 -74.84 138.92
CA SER A 313 -87.58 -76.20 139.50
C SER A 313 -86.23 -76.69 140.06
N ASN A 314 -86.21 -76.96 141.38
CA ASN A 314 -85.15 -77.55 142.23
C ASN A 314 -83.84 -76.76 142.40
#